data_AF-A0AAU5IYN3-F1
#
_entry.id   AF-A0AAU5IYN3-F1
#
_cell.length_a   1.000
_cell.length_b   1.000
_cell.length_c   1.000
_cell.angle_alpha   90.00
_cell.angle_beta   90.00
_cell.angle_gamma   90.00
#
_symmetry.space_group_name_H-M   'P 1'
#
loop_
_entity.id
_entity.type
_entity.pdbx_description
1 polymer ?
#
loop_
_entity_poly.entity_id
_entity_poly.type
_entity_poly.pdbx_seq_one_letter_code
_entity_poly.pdbx_strand_id
1 'polypeptide(L)'
;MQISTDCWKAARDADTGSKEEWLAAKRATEQAVAVAWAKQFDMPQLEGPEKVLDWGERSRHQLMTAAHTTLVVEGTWDEADWAELEEKARTITRAGWWIDQRDAEGPDVLELLNAATEADRGTENPFH
;
A
#
# COMPACT_ATOMS: atom_id res chain seq x y z
N MET A 1 18.12 -41.97 12.73
CA MET A 1 16.66 -41.77 12.70
C MET A 1 16.33 -41.25 11.31
N GLN A 2 15.73 -42.08 10.45
CA GLN A 2 15.39 -41.73 9.08
C GLN A 2 13.96 -41.21 9.07
N ILE A 3 13.76 -39.94 8.74
CA ILE A 3 12.40 -39.39 8.56
C ILE A 3 11.81 -40.04 7.31
N SER A 4 10.64 -40.66 7.41
CA SER A 4 9.96 -41.18 6.22
C SER A 4 9.49 -40.01 5.36
N THR A 5 9.32 -40.25 4.06
CA THR A 5 8.79 -39.25 3.12
C THR A 5 7.44 -38.69 3.58
N ASP A 6 6.63 -39.49 4.27
CA ASP A 6 5.32 -39.09 4.80
C ASP A 6 5.46 -38.19 6.02
N CYS A 7 6.41 -38.48 6.92
CA CYS A 7 6.72 -37.60 8.04
C CYS A 7 7.28 -36.24 7.58
N TRP A 8 8.05 -36.23 6.48
CA TRP A 8 8.55 -34.98 5.89
C TRP A 8 7.44 -34.16 5.22
N LYS A 9 6.53 -34.79 4.47
CA LYS A 9 5.37 -34.10 3.86
C LYS A 9 4.46 -33.49 4.92
N ALA A 10 4.08 -34.25 5.94
CA ALA A 10 3.22 -33.76 7.02
C ALA A 10 3.83 -32.55 7.76
N ALA A 11 5.14 -32.56 8.03
CA ALA A 11 5.82 -31.44 8.66
C ALA A 11 5.87 -30.21 7.74
N ARG A 12 6.09 -30.39 6.43
CA ARG A 12 6.12 -29.31 5.44
C ARG A 12 4.74 -28.69 5.22
N ASP A 13 3.69 -29.50 5.17
CA ASP A 13 2.32 -29.02 4.98
C ASP A 13 1.84 -28.23 6.20
N ALA A 14 2.17 -28.69 7.42
CA ALA A 14 1.88 -27.96 8.66
C ALA A 14 2.64 -26.62 8.75
N ASP A 15 3.92 -26.59 8.37
CA ASP A 15 4.73 -25.36 8.31
C ASP A 15 4.15 -24.36 7.29
N THR A 16 3.69 -24.87 6.14
CA THR A 16 3.06 -24.04 5.10
C THR A 16 1.73 -23.46 5.58
N GLY A 17 0.88 -24.26 6.22
CA GLY A 17 -0.39 -23.79 6.79
C GLY A 17 -0.21 -22.70 7.85
N SER A 18 0.72 -22.90 8.80
CA SER A 18 1.02 -21.89 9.83
C SER A 18 1.58 -20.59 9.23
N LYS A 19 2.40 -20.69 8.18
CA LYS A 19 2.91 -19.51 7.45
C LYS A 19 1.82 -18.76 6.70
N GLU A 20 0.89 -19.47 6.07
CA GLU A 20 -0.24 -18.89 5.34
C GLU A 20 -1.19 -18.14 6.29
N GLU A 21 -1.53 -18.75 7.42
CA GLU A 21 -2.33 -18.13 8.49
C GLU A 21 -1.66 -16.87 9.04
N TRP A 22 -0.36 -16.94 9.32
CA TRP A 22 0.41 -15.79 9.78
C TRP A 22 0.43 -14.66 8.74
N LEU A 23 0.64 -14.98 7.46
CA LEU A 23 0.60 -13.99 6.37
C LEU A 23 -0.79 -13.37 6.21
N ALA A 24 -1.86 -14.15 6.36
CA ALA A 24 -3.23 -13.66 6.30
C ALA A 24 -3.53 -12.69 7.46
N ALA A 25 -3.16 -13.07 8.69
CA ALA A 25 -3.33 -12.21 9.87
C ALA A 25 -2.52 -10.92 9.77
N LYS A 26 -1.28 -11.00 9.28
CA LYS A 26 -0.42 -9.83 9.03
C LYS A 26 -1.07 -8.89 8.01
N ARG A 27 -1.51 -9.41 6.87
CA ARG A 27 -2.15 -8.61 5.81
C ARG A 27 -3.46 -7.97 6.29
N ALA A 28 -4.27 -8.68 7.07
CA ALA A 28 -5.49 -8.13 7.65
C ALA A 28 -5.19 -6.95 8.60
N THR A 29 -4.12 -7.08 9.40
CA THR A 29 -3.67 -5.99 10.30
C THR A 29 -3.19 -4.78 9.50
N GLU A 30 -2.33 -4.99 8.50
CA GLU A 30 -1.85 -3.91 7.63
C GLU A 30 -3.00 -3.21 6.90
N GLN A 31 -3.99 -3.97 6.45
CA GLN A 31 -5.18 -3.42 5.78
C GLN A 31 -6.00 -2.55 6.74
N ALA A 32 -6.24 -3.01 7.96
CA ALA A 32 -6.97 -2.22 8.96
C ALA A 32 -6.26 -0.90 9.27
N VAL A 33 -4.92 -0.91 9.35
CA VAL A 33 -4.12 0.32 9.53
C VAL A 33 -4.24 1.24 8.31
N ALA A 34 -4.12 0.70 7.10
CA ALA A 34 -4.22 1.48 5.87
C ALA A 34 -5.60 2.16 5.73
N VAL A 35 -6.69 1.46 6.07
CA VAL A 35 -8.06 2.01 6.06
C VAL A 35 -8.24 3.08 7.12
N ALA A 36 -7.73 2.86 8.34
CA ALA A 36 -7.81 3.85 9.42
C ALA A 36 -7.04 5.13 9.06
N TRP A 37 -5.83 4.99 8.51
CA TRP A 37 -5.03 6.09 8.01
C TRP A 37 -5.74 6.83 6.87
N ALA A 38 -6.27 6.11 5.87
CA ALA A 38 -6.97 6.72 4.75
C ALA A 38 -8.16 7.57 5.22
N LYS A 39 -8.90 7.09 6.21
CA LYS A 39 -9.99 7.84 6.84
C LYS A 39 -9.49 9.06 7.62
N GLN A 40 -8.38 8.94 8.34
CA GLN A 40 -7.83 10.04 9.15
C GLN A 40 -7.35 11.22 8.28
N PHE A 41 -6.80 10.92 7.10
CA PHE A 41 -6.18 11.90 6.21
C PHE A 41 -7.01 12.19 4.95
N ASP A 42 -8.30 11.82 4.97
CA ASP A 42 -9.27 12.02 3.89
C ASP A 42 -8.74 11.56 2.51
N MET A 43 -8.09 10.40 2.50
CA MET A 43 -7.57 9.79 1.28
C MET A 43 -8.72 9.13 0.52
N PRO A 44 -8.90 9.43 -0.79
CA PRO A 44 -10.01 8.88 -1.54
C PRO A 44 -9.92 7.36 -1.68
N GLN A 45 -11.07 6.73 -1.88
CA GLN A 45 -11.13 5.31 -2.20
C GLN A 45 -10.41 5.03 -3.52
N LEU A 46 -9.68 3.92 -3.59
CA LEU A 46 -9.01 3.54 -4.81
C LEU A 46 -9.97 2.87 -5.80
N GLU A 47 -9.70 3.07 -7.08
CA GLU A 47 -10.42 2.53 -8.22
C GLU A 47 -9.65 1.39 -8.88
N GLY A 48 -10.38 0.38 -9.34
CA GLY A 48 -9.82 -0.78 -10.04
C GLY A 48 -10.57 -2.07 -9.70
N PRO A 49 -10.07 -3.22 -10.19
CA PRO A 49 -10.63 -4.52 -9.84
C PRO A 49 -10.62 -4.75 -8.32
N GLU A 50 -11.73 -5.22 -7.74
CA GLU A 50 -11.87 -5.45 -6.30
C GLU A 50 -10.68 -6.23 -5.69
N LYS A 51 -10.20 -7.26 -6.41
CA LYS A 51 -9.07 -8.09 -6.00
C LYS A 51 -7.74 -7.33 -5.78
N VAL A 52 -7.60 -6.10 -6.27
CA VAL A 52 -6.38 -5.29 -6.11
C VAL A 52 -6.54 -4.10 -5.16
N LEU A 53 -7.76 -3.78 -4.72
CA LEU A 53 -8.02 -2.57 -3.92
C LEU A 53 -7.25 -2.59 -2.59
N ASP A 54 -7.40 -3.66 -1.79
CA ASP A 54 -6.66 -3.83 -0.52
C ASP A 54 -5.14 -3.82 -0.71
N TRP A 55 -4.65 -4.27 -1.87
CA TRP A 55 -3.22 -4.20 -2.15
C TRP A 55 -2.80 -2.76 -2.48
N GLY A 56 -3.56 -2.07 -3.33
CA GLY A 56 -3.34 -0.66 -3.63
C GLY A 56 -3.38 0.21 -2.38
N GLU A 57 -4.34 0.00 -1.48
CA GLU A 57 -4.49 0.78 -0.25
C GLU A 57 -3.30 0.59 0.69
N ARG A 58 -2.86 -0.66 0.89
CA ARG A 58 -1.65 -0.94 1.68
C ARG A 58 -0.40 -0.36 1.05
N SER A 59 -0.23 -0.49 -0.27
CA SER A 59 0.92 0.07 -0.98
C SER A 59 0.96 1.59 -0.87
N ARG A 60 -0.19 2.27 -1.05
CA ARG A 60 -0.32 3.72 -0.86
C ARG A 60 0.05 4.14 0.55
N HIS A 61 -0.52 3.49 1.56
CA HIS A 61 -0.24 3.79 2.96
C HIS A 61 1.24 3.61 3.30
N GLN A 62 1.86 2.52 2.85
CA GLN A 62 3.28 2.24 3.07
C GLN A 62 4.17 3.30 2.43
N LEU A 63 3.94 3.63 1.15
CA LEU A 63 4.74 4.63 0.43
C LEU A 63 4.57 6.03 1.03
N MET A 64 3.34 6.45 1.33
CA MET A 64 3.07 7.76 1.93
C MET A 64 3.66 7.88 3.34
N THR A 65 3.62 6.81 4.15
CA THR A 65 4.24 6.80 5.48
C THR A 65 5.76 6.87 5.39
N ALA A 66 6.36 6.14 4.44
CA ALA A 66 7.80 6.20 4.19
C ALA A 66 8.22 7.60 3.73
N ALA A 67 7.47 8.20 2.80
CA ALA A 67 7.71 9.57 2.32
C ALA A 67 7.62 10.59 3.46
N HIS A 68 6.57 10.56 4.27
CA HIS A 68 6.44 11.46 5.41
C HIS A 68 7.60 11.30 6.40
N THR A 69 8.00 10.05 6.69
CA THR A 69 9.13 9.77 7.59
C THR A 69 10.41 10.40 7.06
N THR A 70 10.78 10.13 5.80
CA THR A 70 12.06 10.59 5.26
C THR A 70 12.07 12.09 4.94
N LEU A 71 10.97 12.65 4.42
CA LEU A 71 10.92 14.04 3.96
C LEU A 71 10.63 15.03 5.10
N VAL A 72 9.71 14.69 6.00
CA VAL A 72 9.20 15.60 7.04
C VAL A 72 9.84 15.32 8.40
N VAL A 73 9.83 14.06 8.87
CA VAL A 73 10.33 13.72 10.21
C VAL A 73 11.86 13.75 10.27
N GLU A 74 12.50 13.14 9.28
CA GLU A 74 13.97 13.05 9.19
C GLU A 74 14.57 14.11 8.28
N GLY A 75 13.76 14.67 7.39
CA GLY A 75 14.16 15.63 6.38
C GLY A 75 13.93 17.08 6.81
N THR A 76 13.81 17.95 5.81
CA THR A 76 13.67 19.40 6.00
C THR A 76 12.38 19.96 5.46
N TRP A 77 11.47 19.10 4.97
CA TRP A 77 10.18 19.56 4.45
C TRP A 77 9.32 20.06 5.59
N ASP A 78 8.64 21.17 5.35
CA ASP A 78 7.65 21.70 6.27
C ASP A 78 6.24 21.15 5.97
N GLU A 79 5.27 21.58 6.77
CA GLU A 79 3.87 21.18 6.61
C GLU A 79 3.28 21.63 5.26
N ALA A 80 3.77 22.74 4.69
CA ALA A 80 3.25 23.25 3.42
C ALA A 80 3.77 22.43 2.23
N ASP A 81 5.07 22.08 2.24
CA ASP A 81 5.67 21.17 1.26
C ASP A 81 4.94 19.81 1.26
N TRP A 82 4.69 19.27 2.46
CA TRP A 82 3.98 18.00 2.62
C TRP A 82 2.54 18.08 2.14
N ALA A 83 1.81 19.16 2.48
CA ALA A 83 0.43 19.35 2.06
C ALA A 83 0.29 19.36 0.52
N GLU A 84 1.22 19.98 -0.22
CA GLU A 84 1.18 19.96 -1.68
C GLU A 84 1.32 18.53 -2.23
N LEU A 85 2.23 17.74 -1.67
CA LEU A 85 2.42 16.34 -2.07
C LEU A 85 1.18 15.50 -1.75
N GLU A 86 0.60 15.65 -0.55
CA GLU A 86 -0.62 14.94 -0.18
C GLU A 86 -1.79 15.27 -1.10
N GLU A 87 -1.98 16.53 -1.47
CA GLU A 87 -3.01 16.93 -2.43
C GLU A 87 -2.79 16.25 -3.80
N LYS A 88 -1.55 16.17 -4.29
CA LYS A 88 -1.25 15.41 -5.51
C LYS A 88 -1.56 13.93 -5.35
N ALA A 89 -1.18 13.33 -4.23
CA ALA A 89 -1.46 11.93 -3.93
C ALA A 89 -2.98 11.64 -3.89
N ARG A 90 -3.80 12.54 -3.35
CA ARG A 90 -5.27 12.43 -3.35
C ARG A 90 -5.84 12.36 -4.77
N THR A 91 -5.20 12.97 -5.77
CA THR A 91 -5.71 12.88 -7.15
C THR A 91 -5.56 11.49 -7.77
N ILE A 92 -4.64 10.64 -7.26
CA ILE A 92 -4.33 9.33 -7.83
C ILE A 92 -5.17 8.24 -7.16
N THR A 93 -6.28 7.88 -7.80
CA THR A 93 -7.18 6.84 -7.27
C THR A 93 -6.93 5.47 -7.89
N ARG A 94 -6.20 5.34 -9.00
CA ARG A 94 -5.96 4.03 -9.63
C ARG A 94 -5.14 3.11 -8.72
N ALA A 95 -5.75 2.04 -8.21
CA ALA A 95 -5.09 1.07 -7.32
C ALA A 95 -3.84 0.44 -7.95
N GLY A 96 -3.89 0.14 -9.25
CA GLY A 96 -2.76 -0.42 -9.98
C GLY A 96 -1.51 0.47 -9.95
N TRP A 97 -1.68 1.80 -10.01
CA TRP A 97 -0.56 2.73 -9.99
C TRP A 97 0.22 2.65 -8.68
N TRP A 98 -0.49 2.63 -7.54
CA TRP A 98 0.13 2.48 -6.22
C TRP A 98 0.83 1.13 -6.03
N ILE A 99 0.28 0.06 -6.62
CA ILE A 99 0.90 -1.28 -6.59
C ILE A 99 2.20 -1.30 -7.39
N ASP A 100 2.26 -0.58 -8.51
CA ASP A 100 3.46 -0.50 -9.33
C ASP A 100 4.61 0.20 -8.58
N GLN A 101 4.29 1.12 -7.64
CA GLN A 101 5.28 1.85 -6.82
C GLN A 101 5.60 1.21 -5.47
N ARG A 102 5.08 0.02 -5.17
CA ARG A 102 5.23 -0.63 -3.86
C ARG A 102 6.69 -0.84 -3.40
N ASP A 103 7.62 -0.87 -4.35
CA ASP A 103 9.05 -1.09 -4.12
C ASP A 103 9.86 0.23 -4.23
N ALA A 104 9.20 1.36 -4.45
CA ALA A 104 9.81 2.69 -4.51
C ALA A 104 10.17 3.20 -3.11
N GLU A 105 11.16 4.11 -3.04
CA GLU A 105 11.52 4.74 -1.78
C GLU A 105 10.64 5.97 -1.50
N GLY A 106 10.48 6.30 -0.23
CA GLY A 106 9.65 7.45 0.20
C GLY A 106 9.97 8.76 -0.53
N PRO A 107 11.25 9.16 -0.68
CA PRO A 107 11.63 10.40 -1.39
C PRO A 107 11.22 10.43 -2.87
N ASP A 108 11.07 9.28 -3.51
CA ASP A 108 10.75 9.19 -4.94
C ASP A 108 9.28 9.56 -5.22
N VAL A 109 8.42 9.57 -4.21
CA VAL A 109 6.97 9.73 -4.39
C VAL A 109 6.62 11.05 -5.09
N LEU A 110 7.34 12.14 -4.84
CA LEU A 110 7.07 13.42 -5.50
C LEU A 110 7.31 13.31 -7.01
N GLU A 111 8.43 12.70 -7.42
CA GLU A 111 8.75 12.50 -8.83
C GLU A 111 7.70 11.59 -9.49
N LEU A 112 7.34 10.49 -8.83
CA LEU A 112 6.33 9.55 -9.30
C LEU A 112 4.98 10.24 -9.50
N LEU A 113 4.51 11.03 -8.52
CA LEU A 113 3.25 11.78 -8.60
C LEU A 113 3.26 12.81 -9.74
N ASN A 114 4.39 13.47 -9.97
CA ASN A 114 4.53 14.41 -11.09
C ASN A 114 4.54 13.69 -12.46
N ALA A 115 4.98 12.43 -12.50
CA ALA A 115 4.98 11.60 -13.70
C ALA A 115 3.62 10.89 -13.95
N ALA A 116 2.72 10.86 -12.95
CA ALA A 116 1.40 10.28 -13.09
C ALA A 116 0.56 11.01 -14.14
N THR A 117 -0.25 10.25 -14.87
CA THR A 117 -1.04 10.74 -16.00
C THR A 117 -2.51 10.88 -15.64
N GLU A 118 -3.31 11.48 -16.51
CA GLU A 118 -4.77 11.53 -16.35
C GLU A 118 -5.42 10.13 -16.21
N ALA A 119 -4.79 9.08 -16.74
CA ALA A 119 -5.30 7.71 -16.64
C ALA A 119 -5.12 7.09 -15.24
N ASP A 120 -4.32 7.72 -14.38
CA ASP A 120 -4.07 7.32 -12.99
C ASP A 120 -4.97 8.07 -12.00
N ARG A 121 -5.59 9.15 -12.47
CA ARG A 121 -6.51 9.97 -11.70
C ARG A 121 -7.93 9.40 -11.72
N GLY A 122 -8.66 9.67 -10.65
CA GLY A 122 -10.03 9.22 -10.52
C GLY A 122 -10.94 9.85 -11.56
N THR A 123 -11.88 9.05 -12.06
CA THR A 123 -12.95 9.60 -12.88
C THR A 123 -13.94 10.29 -11.94
N GLU A 124 -14.32 11.54 -12.21
CA GLU A 124 -15.38 12.26 -11.47
C GLU A 124 -16.77 11.60 -11.67
N ASN A 125 -16.89 10.27 -11.72
CA ASN A 125 -18.16 9.58 -11.90
C ASN A 125 -18.77 9.24 -10.53
N PRO A 126 -19.77 9.99 -10.05
CA PRO A 126 -20.29 9.88 -8.69
C PRO A 126 -21.24 8.68 -8.49
N PHE A 127 -21.21 7.66 -9.36
CA PHE A 127 -22.16 6.55 -9.38
C PHE A 127 -21.47 5.16 -9.48
N HIS A 128 -20.37 4.96 -8.76
CA HIS A 128 -19.81 3.62 -8.51
C HIS A 128 -20.17 3.12 -7.11
#